data_AF-A0A068Y1J9-F1
#
_entry.id   AF-A0A068Y1J9-F1
#
_cell.length_a   1.000
_cell.length_b   1.000
_cell.length_c   1.000
_cell.angle_alpha   90.00
_cell.angle_beta   90.00
_cell.angle_gamma   90.00
#
_symmetry.space_group_name_H-M   'P 1'
#
loop_
_entity.id
_entity.type
_entity.pdbx_description
1 polymer ?
#
loop_
_entity_poly.entity_id
_entity_poly.type
_entity_poly.pdbx_seq_one_letter_code
_entity_poly.pdbx_strand_id
1 'polypeptide(L)'
;MSKANQLGLSRNAKNQEGETEEPRFALVAAPPDLPPFEEDINFEEWLLTAKFYLPLYPRCQRIPLILRALPHDLFVAAVGAGITYDTDVDQCRDTLAQLVINREEETLARDFFQRF
;
A
#
# COMPACT_ATOMS: atom_id res chain seq x y z
N MET A 1 -38.40 22.78 -71.23
CA MET A 1 -38.80 23.57 -70.04
C MET A 1 -37.81 23.29 -68.92
N SER A 2 -37.33 24.35 -68.25
CA SER A 2 -36.66 24.42 -66.93
C SER A 2 -35.31 23.65 -66.78
N LYS A 3 -34.11 24.27 -66.62
CA LYS A 3 -33.60 25.29 -65.65
C LYS A 3 -33.99 24.92 -64.21
N ALA A 4 -33.15 24.93 -63.18
CA ALA A 4 -31.90 25.66 -62.91
C ALA A 4 -31.23 25.01 -61.68
N ASN A 5 -29.89 24.97 -61.59
CA ASN A 5 -29.02 25.90 -60.82
C ASN A 5 -28.81 25.49 -59.35
N GLN A 6 -27.54 25.22 -58.99
CA GLN A 6 -26.65 26.11 -58.21
C GLN A 6 -26.84 25.90 -56.70
N LEU A 7 -25.92 26.14 -55.78
CA LEU A 7 -24.60 26.76 -55.70
C LEU A 7 -24.02 26.10 -54.41
N GLY A 8 -22.76 25.76 -54.29
CA GLY A 8 -21.74 26.77 -54.13
C GLY A 8 -20.83 26.43 -52.95
N LEU A 9 -19.63 27.01 -53.04
CA LEU A 9 -18.76 27.41 -51.93
C LEU A 9 -18.20 26.30 -51.04
N SER A 10 -16.90 26.01 -51.20
CA SER A 10 -15.81 26.76 -50.56
C SER A 10 -15.60 26.32 -49.12
N ARG A 11 -14.42 25.76 -48.83
CA ARG A 11 -13.39 26.45 -48.03
C ARG A 11 -12.30 25.44 -47.67
N ASN A 12 -11.12 25.61 -48.26
CA ASN A 12 -9.89 25.13 -47.63
C ASN A 12 -9.74 25.92 -46.33
N ALA A 13 -9.86 25.24 -45.19
CA ALA A 13 -9.50 25.79 -43.88
C ALA A 13 -8.40 24.91 -43.28
N LYS A 14 -7.23 25.53 -43.30
CA LYS A 14 -6.00 25.22 -42.57
C LYS A 14 -6.28 25.04 -41.07
N ASN A 15 -5.39 24.28 -40.43
CA ASN A 15 -5.04 24.30 -39.00
C ASN A 15 -6.02 23.56 -38.06
N GLN A 16 -5.68 22.32 -37.73
CA GLN A 16 -5.82 21.87 -36.35
C GLN A 16 -4.41 21.70 -35.80
N GLU A 17 -4.10 22.62 -34.90
CA GLU A 17 -2.91 22.63 -34.07
C GLU A 17 -2.77 21.26 -33.40
N GLY A 18 -1.58 20.69 -33.53
CA GLY A 18 -1.20 19.54 -32.72
C GLY A 18 -1.17 20.00 -31.28
N GLU A 19 -2.25 19.73 -30.55
CA GLU A 19 -2.21 19.62 -29.11
C GLU A 19 -1.29 18.44 -28.81
N THR A 20 0.01 18.71 -28.71
CA THR A 20 0.89 17.96 -27.82
C THR A 20 0.31 18.15 -26.42
N GLU A 21 -0.67 17.32 -26.10
CA GLU A 21 -0.99 16.91 -24.74
C GLU A 21 0.28 16.28 -24.19
N GLU A 22 1.21 17.14 -23.76
CA GLU A 22 2.30 16.76 -22.87
C GLU A 22 1.64 15.99 -21.74
N PRO A 23 1.97 14.71 -21.52
CA PRO A 23 1.36 13.94 -20.45
C PRO A 23 1.72 14.70 -19.18
N ARG A 24 0.72 15.38 -18.61
CA ARG A 24 0.84 16.01 -17.31
C ARG A 24 1.11 14.87 -16.36
N PHE A 25 2.38 14.59 -16.10
CA PHE A 25 2.82 13.72 -15.02
C PHE A 25 2.35 14.42 -13.75
N ALA A 26 1.10 14.18 -13.38
CA ALA A 26 0.61 14.47 -12.06
C ALA A 26 1.55 13.72 -11.13
N LEU A 27 2.43 14.47 -10.47
CA LEU A 27 3.23 14.00 -9.35
C LEU A 27 2.21 13.61 -8.28
N VAL A 28 1.74 12.36 -8.35
CA VAL A 28 0.94 11.74 -7.31
C VAL A 28 1.84 11.71 -6.09
N ALA A 29 1.52 12.52 -5.08
CA ALA A 29 2.20 12.47 -3.82
C ALA A 29 2.14 11.02 -3.31
N ALA A 30 3.31 10.40 -3.10
CA ALA A 30 3.38 9.07 -2.52
C ALA A 30 2.71 9.12 -1.14
N PRO A 31 1.87 8.13 -0.78
CA PRO A 31 1.31 8.11 0.55
C PRO A 31 2.44 7.98 1.59
N PRO A 32 2.28 8.56 2.79
CA PRO A 32 3.30 8.51 3.83
C PRO A 32 3.51 7.07 4.29
N ASP A 33 4.77 6.70 4.45
CA ASP A 33 5.16 5.39 4.97
C ASP A 33 4.48 5.09 6.31
N LEU A 34 4.25 3.81 6.55
CA LEU A 34 3.75 3.34 7.84
C LEU A 34 4.75 3.68 8.95
N PRO A 35 4.29 4.18 10.11
CA PRO A 35 5.16 4.35 11.26
C PRO A 35 5.75 2.99 11.64
N PRO A 36 7.02 2.93 12.07
CA PRO A 36 7.60 1.72 12.64
C PRO A 36 6.75 1.20 13.81
N PHE A 37 6.72 -0.11 13.99
CA PHE A 37 6.18 -0.75 15.18
C PHE A 37 7.22 -0.65 16.30
N GLU A 38 6.90 0.12 17.32
CA GLU A 38 7.71 0.29 18.53
C GLU A 38 7.19 -0.66 19.62
N GLU A 39 8.09 -1.29 20.37
CA GLU A 39 7.74 -2.36 21.33
C GLU A 39 6.94 -1.86 22.55
N ASP A 40 6.96 -0.55 22.80
CA ASP A 40 6.18 0.13 23.85
C ASP A 40 4.75 0.46 23.41
N ILE A 41 4.43 0.32 22.12
CA ILE A 41 3.09 0.52 21.55
C ILE A 41 2.38 -0.82 21.46
N ASN A 42 1.09 -0.86 21.81
CA ASN A 42 0.30 -2.07 21.62
C ASN A 42 0.18 -2.43 20.13
N PHE A 43 0.44 -3.69 19.78
CA PHE A 43 0.41 -4.14 18.38
C PHE A 43 -0.95 -3.89 17.69
N GLU A 44 -2.07 -4.08 18.38
CA GLU A 44 -3.39 -3.80 17.80
C GLU A 44 -3.61 -2.31 17.56
N GLU A 45 -3.09 -1.44 18.44
CA GLU A 45 -3.17 0.01 18.28
C GLU A 45 -2.34 0.50 17.09
N TRP A 46 -1.11 -0.01 16.96
CA TRP A 46 -0.27 0.23 15.80
C TRP A 46 -0.95 -0.24 14.51
N LEU A 47 -1.55 -1.44 14.52
CA LEU A 47 -2.22 -2.00 13.36
C LEU A 47 -3.56 -1.30 13.03
N LEU A 48 -4.27 -0.77 14.02
CA LEU A 48 -5.44 0.09 13.81
C LEU A 48 -5.03 1.37 13.09
N THR A 49 -3.90 1.96 13.48
CA THR A 49 -3.32 3.12 12.79
C THR A 49 -2.95 2.76 11.35
N ALA A 50 -2.28 1.61 11.16
CA ALA A 50 -1.95 1.05 9.85
C ALA A 50 -3.18 0.90 8.94
N LYS A 51 -4.28 0.39 9.49
CA LYS A 51 -5.53 0.12 8.77
C LYS A 51 -6.12 1.35 8.08
N PHE A 52 -5.87 2.56 8.59
CA PHE A 52 -6.29 3.79 7.92
C PHE A 52 -5.46 4.11 6.67
N TYR A 53 -4.16 3.75 6.68
CA TYR A 53 -3.24 4.03 5.58
C TYR A 53 -3.21 2.93 4.51
N LEU A 54 -3.38 1.66 4.88
CA LEU A 54 -3.32 0.52 3.96
C LEU A 54 -4.24 0.62 2.73
N PRO A 55 -5.47 1.18 2.81
CA PRO A 55 -6.33 1.39 1.65
C PRO A 55 -5.75 2.35 0.61
N LEU A 56 -4.83 3.24 1.00
CA LEU A 56 -4.18 4.20 0.10
C LEU A 56 -3.15 3.52 -0.83
N TYR A 57 -2.80 2.27 -0.56
CA TYR A 57 -1.78 1.54 -1.28
C TYR A 57 -2.37 0.42 -2.16
N PRO A 58 -1.75 0.16 -3.33
CA PRO A 58 -2.02 -1.03 -4.13
C PRO A 58 -1.90 -2.30 -3.29
N ARG A 59 -2.75 -3.30 -3.56
CA ARG A 59 -2.81 -4.55 -2.78
C ARG A 59 -1.43 -5.22 -2.64
N CYS A 60 -0.63 -5.24 -3.71
CA CYS A 60 0.72 -5.82 -3.74
C CYS A 60 1.75 -5.09 -2.87
N GLN A 61 1.48 -3.86 -2.45
CA GLN A 61 2.40 -3.08 -1.61
C GLN A 61 2.05 -3.14 -0.12
N ARG A 62 0.83 -3.58 0.24
CA ARG A 62 0.33 -3.56 1.62
C ARG A 62 1.15 -4.45 2.55
N ILE A 63 1.40 -5.69 2.17
CA ILE A 63 2.21 -6.59 3.01
C ILE A 63 3.67 -6.13 3.09
N PRO A 64 4.35 -5.76 1.98
CA PRO A 64 5.68 -5.16 2.07
C PRO A 64 5.76 -3.92 2.99
N LEU A 65 4.71 -3.10 3.00
CA LEU A 65 4.57 -1.95 3.91
C LEU A 65 4.47 -2.35 5.38
N ILE A 66 3.67 -3.37 5.69
CA ILE A 66 3.56 -3.88 7.06
C ILE A 66 4.91 -4.46 7.50
N LEU A 67 5.50 -5.33 6.68
CA LEU A 67 6.76 -6.01 6.99
C LEU A 67 7.93 -5.04 7.20
N ARG A 68 8.03 -3.96 6.41
CA ARG A 68 9.12 -2.98 6.59
C ARG A 68 9.08 -2.26 7.93
N ALA A 69 7.88 -2.16 8.50
CA ALA A 69 7.64 -1.43 9.74
C ALA A 69 7.83 -2.31 10.98
N LEU A 70 8.05 -3.62 10.81
CA LEU A 70 8.29 -4.52 11.93
C LEU A 70 9.75 -4.46 12.42
N PRO A 71 9.99 -4.66 13.73
CA PRO A 71 11.28 -5.04 14.27
C PRO A 71 11.85 -6.26 13.56
N HIS A 72 13.18 -6.38 13.56
CA HIS A 72 13.88 -7.38 12.76
C HIS A 72 13.51 -8.83 13.14
N ASP A 73 13.40 -9.13 14.43
CA ASP A 73 13.02 -10.45 14.93
C ASP A 73 11.59 -10.84 14.53
N LEU A 74 10.65 -9.90 14.66
CA LEU A 74 9.26 -10.11 14.25
C LEU A 74 9.13 -10.23 12.73
N PHE A 75 9.93 -9.47 11.96
CA PHE A 75 10.03 -9.63 10.51
C PHE A 75 10.50 -11.04 10.13
N VAL A 76 11.56 -11.54 10.77
CA VAL A 76 12.08 -12.89 10.51
C VAL A 76 11.03 -13.95 10.87
N ALA A 77 10.35 -13.79 12.01
CA ALA A 77 9.29 -14.70 12.43
C ALA A 77 8.10 -14.69 11.47
N ALA A 78 7.70 -13.51 10.97
CA ALA A 78 6.63 -13.35 9.99
C ALA A 78 6.93 -14.09 8.67
N VAL A 79 8.15 -13.92 8.15
CA VAL A 79 8.60 -14.65 6.94
C VAL A 79 8.66 -16.15 7.22
N GLY A 80 9.15 -16.57 8.40
CA GLY A 80 9.18 -17.97 8.83
C GLY A 80 7.80 -18.60 8.98
N ALA A 81 6.79 -17.81 9.34
CA ALA A 81 5.39 -18.20 9.40
C ALA A 81 4.70 -18.25 8.03
N GLY A 82 5.43 -17.93 6.95
CA GLY A 82 4.93 -17.99 5.58
C GLY A 82 4.22 -16.72 5.11
N ILE A 83 4.41 -15.58 5.78
CA ILE A 83 3.92 -14.29 5.26
C ILE A 83 4.74 -13.91 4.01
N THR A 84 4.04 -13.73 2.90
CA THR A 84 4.55 -13.34 1.58
C THR A 84 3.91 -12.02 1.11
N TYR A 85 4.44 -11.39 0.06
CA TYR A 85 3.94 -10.10 -0.43
C TYR A 85 2.48 -10.13 -0.91
N ASP A 86 1.95 -11.31 -1.24
CA ASP A 86 0.58 -11.56 -1.71
C ASP A 86 -0.35 -12.09 -0.63
N THR A 87 0.15 -12.29 0.59
CA THR A 87 -0.67 -12.68 1.74
C THR A 87 -1.80 -11.68 1.95
N ASP A 88 -2.97 -12.17 2.36
CA ASP A 88 -4.07 -11.27 2.65
C ASP A 88 -3.78 -10.44 3.91
N VAL A 89 -4.28 -9.19 3.96
CA VAL A 89 -4.02 -8.28 5.09
C VAL A 89 -4.60 -8.85 6.38
N ASP A 90 -5.76 -9.49 6.34
CA ASP A 90 -6.40 -10.06 7.53
C ASP A 90 -5.62 -11.31 8.00
N GLN A 91 -5.18 -12.16 7.07
CA GLN A 91 -4.32 -13.30 7.41
C GLN A 91 -2.97 -12.85 8.00
N CYS A 92 -2.38 -11.80 7.43
CA CYS A 92 -1.14 -11.19 7.94
C CYS A 92 -1.35 -10.66 9.36
N ARG A 93 -2.46 -9.93 9.60
CA ARG A 93 -2.85 -9.45 10.93
C ARG A 93 -2.90 -10.58 11.95
N ASP A 94 -3.65 -11.64 11.65
CA ASP A 94 -3.87 -12.74 12.59
C ASP A 94 -2.56 -13.47 12.91
N THR A 95 -1.73 -13.69 11.89
CA THR A 95 -0.41 -14.31 12.04
C THR A 95 0.52 -13.45 12.89
N LEU A 96 0.58 -12.13 12.62
CA LEU A 96 1.42 -11.22 13.38
C LEU A 96 0.96 -11.08 14.83
N ALA A 97 -0.35 -11.02 15.08
CA ALA A 97 -0.89 -10.99 16.44
C ALA A 97 -0.44 -12.22 17.25
N GLN A 98 -0.51 -13.41 16.65
CA GLN A 98 -0.04 -14.64 17.30
C GLN A 98 1.48 -14.62 17.56
N LEU A 99 2.28 -14.10 16.62
CA LEU A 99 3.73 -14.01 16.79
C LEU A 99 4.13 -13.04 17.91
N VAL A 100 3.43 -11.91 18.05
CA VAL A 100 3.64 -10.96 19.15
C VAL A 100 3.32 -11.61 20.49
N ILE A 101 2.19 -12.31 20.60
CA ILE A 101 1.81 -13.04 21.83
C ILE A 101 2.88 -14.09 22.18
N ASN A 102 3.29 -14.91 21.21
CA ASN A 102 4.30 -15.94 21.44
C ASN A 102 5.64 -15.35 21.92
N ARG A 103 6.03 -14.19 21.35
CA ARG A 103 7.24 -13.46 21.75
C ARG A 103 7.15 -12.94 23.18
N GLU A 104 6.02 -12.36 23.55
CA GLU A 104 5.76 -11.89 24.92
C GLU A 104 5.79 -13.05 25.93
N GLU A 105 5.14 -14.17 25.61
CA GLU A 105 5.16 -15.38 26.43
C GLU A 105 6.57 -15.94 26.60
N GLU A 106 7.36 -16.00 25.53
CA GLU A 106 8.75 -16.46 25.59
C GLU A 106 9.61 -15.53 26.47
N THR A 107 9.40 -14.23 26.36
CA THR A 107 10.10 -13.23 27.18
C THR A 107 9.74 -13.41 28.65
N LEU A 108 8.47 -13.55 28.98
CA LEU A 108 7.99 -13.80 30.34
C LEU A 108 8.53 -15.13 30.90
N ALA A 109 8.56 -16.19 30.09
CA ALA A 109 9.10 -17.47 30.50
C ALA A 109 10.61 -17.37 30.81
N ARG A 110 11.39 -16.71 29.95
CA ARG A 110 12.83 -16.47 30.17
C ARG A 110 13.06 -15.67 31.45
N ASP A 111 12.31 -14.59 31.66
CA ASP A 111 12.40 -13.78 32.87
C ASP A 111 12.06 -14.58 34.14
N PHE A 112 11.04 -15.43 34.08
CA PHE A 112 10.67 -16.30 35.18
C PHE A 112 11.82 -17.26 35.52
N PHE A 113 12.36 -17.99 34.53
CA PHE A 113 13.43 -18.95 34.76
C PHE A 113 14.78 -18.32 35.14
N GLN A 114 15.03 -17.05 34.82
CA GLN A 114 16.25 -16.34 35.25
C GLN A 114 16.15 -15.77 36.67
N ARG A 115 14.94 -15.61 37.21
CA ARG A 115 14.70 -15.12 38.57
C ARG A 115 14.73 -16.23 39.63
N PHE A 116 14.68 -17.49 39.22
CA PHE A 116 14.77 -18.69 40.05
C PHE A 116 16.08 -19.43 39.81
#